data_AF-A0A8H8QQN8-F1
#
_entry.id   AF-A0A8H8QQN8-F1
#
_cell.length_a   1.000
_cell.length_b   1.000
_cell.length_c   1.000
_cell.angle_alpha   90.00
_cell.angle_beta   90.00
_cell.angle_gamma   90.00
#
_symmetry.space_group_name_H-M   'P 1'
#
loop_
_entity.id
_entity.type
_entity.pdbx_description
1 polymer ?
#
loop_
_entity_poly.entity_id
_entity_poly.type
_entity_poly.pdbx_seq_one_letter_code
_entity_poly.pdbx_strand_id
1 'polypeptide(L)'
;MANLFPRDHLVLQAAFALTFACFLHSGKLVWDHSTNCATILTVSSIKWASDHVVLTLPTSKTNPFRQGVHVVALEVGGVECLVAHLWQLSHGHPPSVLLFGLGPSSLDPLPWSTSVTILCHAIQACSLLASQYAGHSFCCGAATWVLQHSASTANIQSLGWWSSNCYHRYIDRSAQECCALVASALFSVHDSPLVPSSPTWRDPGLA
;
A
#
# COMPACT_ATOMS: atom_id res chain seq x y z
N MET A 1 13.36 -23.43 -3.02
CA MET A 1 12.84 -22.16 -3.55
C MET A 1 12.68 -22.33 -5.05
N ALA A 2 11.60 -21.82 -5.65
CA ALA A 2 11.60 -21.68 -7.11
C ALA A 2 12.81 -20.80 -7.47
N ASN A 3 13.65 -21.24 -8.40
CA ASN A 3 14.75 -20.42 -8.89
C ASN A 3 14.13 -19.22 -9.62
N LEU A 4 14.09 -18.07 -8.95
CA LEU A 4 13.62 -16.83 -9.54
C LEU A 4 14.64 -16.36 -10.59
N PHE A 5 14.14 -15.94 -11.74
CA PHE A 5 14.98 -15.34 -12.77
C PHE A 5 15.33 -13.89 -12.36
N PRO A 6 16.41 -13.29 -12.88
CA PRO A 6 16.75 -11.90 -12.60
C PRO A 6 15.59 -10.91 -12.83
N ARG A 7 14.77 -11.16 -13.87
CA ARG A 7 13.56 -10.37 -14.13
C ARG A 7 12.49 -10.54 -13.04
N ASP A 8 12.36 -11.71 -12.44
CA ASP A 8 11.37 -11.94 -11.38
C ASP A 8 11.70 -11.10 -10.15
N HIS A 9 12.99 -10.95 -9.82
CA HIS A 9 13.43 -10.04 -8.75
C HIS A 9 12.99 -8.60 -9.03
N LEU A 10 13.18 -8.13 -10.27
CA LEU A 10 12.74 -6.80 -10.70
C LEU A 10 11.20 -6.64 -10.62
N VAL A 11 10.45 -7.66 -11.04
CA VAL A 11 8.97 -7.71 -10.92
C VAL A 11 8.55 -7.55 -9.46
N LEU A 12 9.20 -8.28 -8.54
CA LEU A 12 8.88 -8.25 -7.11
C LEU A 12 9.27 -6.91 -6.47
N GLN A 13 10.44 -6.36 -6.81
CA GLN A 13 10.88 -5.04 -6.36
C GLN A 13 9.90 -3.95 -6.81
N ALA A 14 9.52 -3.94 -8.10
CA ALA A 14 8.54 -3.00 -8.63
C ALA A 14 7.17 -3.17 -7.95
N ALA A 15 6.71 -4.41 -7.75
CA ALA A 15 5.43 -4.68 -7.11
C ALA A 15 5.41 -4.18 -5.66
N PHE A 16 6.46 -4.47 -4.88
CA PHE A 16 6.57 -4.03 -3.49
C PHE A 16 6.70 -2.52 -3.35
N ALA A 17 7.54 -1.91 -4.18
CA ALA A 17 7.70 -0.45 -4.23
C ALA A 17 6.37 0.23 -4.61
N LEU A 18 5.64 -0.30 -5.59
CA LEU A 18 4.32 0.21 -5.99
C LEU A 18 3.30 0.08 -4.86
N THR A 19 3.25 -1.07 -4.17
CA THR A 19 2.32 -1.23 -3.06
C THR A 19 2.60 -0.29 -1.91
N PHE A 20 3.88 -0.05 -1.60
CA PHE A 20 4.27 0.86 -0.54
C PHE A 20 4.02 2.32 -0.93
N ALA A 21 4.59 2.78 -2.04
CA ALA A 21 4.53 4.18 -2.47
C ALA A 21 3.10 4.66 -2.75
N CYS A 22 2.23 3.77 -3.21
CA CYS A 22 0.84 4.10 -3.53
C CYS A 22 -0.19 3.58 -2.52
N PHE A 23 0.24 3.17 -1.31
CA PHE A 23 -0.64 2.71 -0.22
C PHE A 23 -1.57 1.56 -0.62
N LEU A 24 -1.14 0.69 -1.53
CA LEU A 24 -1.97 -0.36 -2.09
C LEU A 24 -1.90 -1.63 -1.24
N HIS A 25 -3.01 -2.34 -1.18
CA HIS A 25 -3.01 -3.73 -0.78
C HIS A 25 -2.37 -4.57 -1.89
N SER A 26 -1.40 -5.44 -1.57
CA SER A 26 -0.69 -6.23 -2.60
C SER A 26 -1.59 -7.19 -3.38
N GLY A 27 -2.80 -7.47 -2.86
CA GLY A 27 -3.89 -8.14 -3.58
C GLY A 27 -4.29 -7.49 -4.91
N LYS A 28 -3.85 -6.25 -5.16
CA LYS A 28 -4.08 -5.52 -6.42
C LYS A 28 -3.09 -5.84 -7.53
N LEU A 29 -1.92 -6.40 -7.19
CA LEU A 29 -0.84 -6.67 -8.14
C LEU A 29 -0.64 -8.16 -8.40
N VAL A 30 -1.05 -9.00 -7.44
CA VAL A 30 -1.02 -10.46 -7.55
C VAL A 30 -2.18 -10.97 -8.39
N TRP A 31 -1.97 -12.11 -9.04
CA TRP A 31 -2.98 -12.78 -9.85
C TRP A 31 -2.62 -14.26 -10.01
N ASP A 32 -3.62 -15.05 -10.36
CA ASP A 32 -3.51 -16.47 -10.70
C ASP A 32 -4.31 -16.79 -11.96
N HIS A 33 -4.28 -18.04 -12.43
CA HIS A 33 -5.01 -18.46 -13.63
C HIS A 33 -6.54 -18.32 -13.54
N SER A 34 -7.10 -18.15 -12.33
CA SER A 34 -8.53 -17.90 -12.13
C SER A 34 -8.90 -16.41 -12.13
N THR A 35 -7.88 -15.55 -12.07
CA THR A 35 -8.06 -14.10 -12.04
C THR A 35 -8.58 -13.59 -13.38
N ASN A 36 -9.57 -12.71 -13.35
CA ASN A 36 -10.10 -12.11 -14.56
C ASN A 36 -9.01 -11.30 -15.28
N CYS A 37 -8.69 -11.67 -16.52
CA CYS A 37 -7.63 -11.04 -17.32
C CYS A 37 -7.80 -9.52 -17.49
N ALA A 38 -9.04 -9.01 -17.51
CA ALA A 38 -9.31 -7.57 -17.59
C ALA A 38 -8.86 -6.79 -16.35
N THR A 39 -8.50 -7.50 -15.27
CA THR A 39 -8.03 -6.91 -14.01
C THR A 39 -6.53 -7.00 -13.82
N ILE A 40 -5.83 -7.70 -14.71
CA ILE A 40 -4.38 -7.89 -14.65
C ILE A 40 -3.69 -6.69 -15.28
N LEU A 41 -2.64 -6.18 -14.60
CA LEU A 41 -1.87 -5.04 -15.06
C LEU A 41 -0.94 -5.43 -16.20
N THR A 42 -0.91 -4.58 -17.23
CA THR A 42 -0.05 -4.72 -18.40
C THR A 42 0.81 -3.48 -18.56
N VAL A 43 1.77 -3.51 -19.48
CA VAL A 43 2.56 -2.33 -19.86
C VAL A 43 1.66 -1.16 -20.27
N SER A 44 0.51 -1.42 -20.91
CA SER A 44 -0.48 -0.40 -21.29
C SER A 44 -1.12 0.32 -20.09
N SER A 45 -1.03 -0.25 -18.89
CA SER A 45 -1.53 0.39 -17.67
C SER A 45 -0.68 1.59 -17.25
N ILE A 46 0.54 1.73 -17.78
CA ILE A 46 1.50 2.78 -17.44
C ILE A 46 1.38 3.96 -18.39
N LYS A 47 1.24 5.17 -17.83
CA LYS A 47 1.39 6.43 -18.55
C LYS A 47 2.58 7.19 -17.97
N TRP A 48 3.53 7.51 -18.85
CA TRP A 48 4.76 8.21 -18.50
C TRP A 48 4.56 9.72 -18.59
N ALA A 49 5.10 10.44 -17.60
CA ALA A 49 5.28 11.89 -17.61
C ALA A 49 6.76 12.21 -17.34
N SER A 50 7.12 13.50 -17.32
CA SER A 50 8.51 13.95 -17.17
C SER A 50 9.13 13.68 -15.81
N ASP A 51 8.32 13.63 -14.76
CA ASP A 51 8.73 13.57 -13.35
C ASP A 51 7.94 12.53 -12.54
N HIS A 52 7.02 11.82 -13.20
CA HIS A 52 6.15 10.84 -12.56
C HIS A 52 5.60 9.82 -13.55
N VAL A 53 5.02 8.76 -13.00
CA VAL A 53 4.22 7.77 -13.71
C VAL A 53 2.81 7.77 -13.16
N VAL A 54 1.83 7.67 -14.05
CA VAL A 54 0.44 7.39 -13.71
C VAL A 54 0.11 5.96 -14.10
N LEU A 55 -0.17 5.10 -13.12
CA LEU A 55 -0.59 3.73 -13.34
C LEU A 55 -2.12 3.62 -13.20
N THR A 56 -2.75 2.97 -14.17
CA THR A 56 -4.20 2.72 -14.16
C THR A 56 -4.49 1.33 -13.60
N LEU A 57 -5.04 1.27 -12.38
CA LEU A 57 -5.51 0.05 -11.75
C LEU A 57 -6.93 -0.27 -12.24
N PRO A 58 -7.19 -1.43 -12.88
CA PRO A 58 -8.51 -1.71 -13.49
C PRO A 58 -9.66 -1.82 -12.49
N THR A 59 -9.37 -2.08 -11.21
CA THR A 59 -10.40 -2.27 -10.19
C THR A 59 -10.07 -1.52 -8.90
N SER A 60 -11.08 -0.91 -8.30
CA SER A 60 -11.07 -0.50 -6.90
C SER A 60 -12.28 -1.08 -6.18
N LYS A 61 -12.10 -1.43 -4.90
CA LYS A 61 -13.19 -1.96 -4.05
C LYS A 61 -14.34 -0.97 -3.91
N THR A 62 -14.07 0.32 -4.07
CA THR A 62 -15.03 1.42 -3.92
C THR A 62 -15.53 2.00 -5.24
N ASN A 63 -15.09 1.47 -6.39
CA ASN A 63 -15.53 1.94 -7.71
C ASN A 63 -16.51 0.93 -8.35
N PRO A 64 -17.83 1.06 -8.11
CA PRO A 64 -18.83 0.15 -8.69
C PRO A 64 -18.89 0.23 -10.22
N PHE A 65 -18.42 1.33 -10.82
CA PHE A 65 -18.42 1.56 -12.27
C PHE A 65 -17.16 1.05 -12.98
N ARG A 66 -16.19 0.48 -12.24
CA ARG A 66 -14.94 -0.09 -12.78
C ARG A 66 -14.19 0.84 -13.75
N GLN A 67 -14.28 2.17 -13.56
CA GLN A 67 -13.55 3.14 -14.37
C GLN A 67 -12.02 3.14 -14.11
N GLY A 68 -11.52 2.14 -13.39
CA GLY A 68 -10.17 2.10 -12.86
C GLY A 68 -9.92 3.15 -11.79
N VAL A 69 -8.72 3.11 -11.21
CA VAL A 69 -8.17 4.16 -10.35
C VAL A 69 -6.78 4.50 -10.87
N HIS A 70 -6.46 5.78 -10.89
CA HIS A 70 -5.14 6.25 -11.28
C HIS A 70 -4.29 6.45 -10.02
N VAL A 71 -3.17 5.76 -9.95
CA VAL A 71 -2.16 5.96 -8.90
C VAL A 71 -0.95 6.65 -9.49
N VAL A 72 -0.43 7.63 -8.76
CA VAL A 72 0.71 8.44 -9.19
C VAL A 72 1.94 8.02 -8.40
N ALA A 73 3.03 7.77 -9.11
CA ALA A 73 4.34 7.44 -8.56
C ALA A 73 5.34 8.49 -9.02
N LEU A 74 5.97 9.20 -8.08
CA LEU A 74 6.96 10.23 -8.37
C LEU A 74 8.33 9.59 -8.66
N GLU A 75 9.08 10.23 -9.55
CA GLU A 75 10.48 9.89 -9.77
C GLU A 75 11.34 10.53 -8.67
N VAL A 76 11.85 9.69 -7.77
CA VAL A 76 12.64 10.12 -6.59
C VAL A 76 14.14 9.83 -6.71
N GLY A 77 14.58 9.18 -7.80
CA GLY A 77 15.93 8.63 -7.92
C GLY A 77 16.21 7.48 -6.94
N GLY A 78 17.45 6.98 -6.91
CA GLY A 78 17.86 5.91 -5.98
C GLY A 78 17.47 4.48 -6.41
N VAL A 79 17.82 3.51 -5.56
CA VAL A 79 17.57 2.07 -5.82
C VAL A 79 16.14 1.67 -5.52
N GLU A 80 15.41 2.49 -4.78
CA GLU A 80 14.00 2.38 -4.41
C GLU A 80 13.07 3.05 -5.43
N CYS A 81 13.63 3.65 -6.48
CA CYS A 81 12.88 4.41 -7.46
C CYS A 81 11.89 3.53 -8.23
N LEU A 82 10.61 3.57 -7.84
CA LEU A 82 9.55 2.83 -8.52
C LEU A 82 9.50 3.11 -10.02
N VAL A 83 9.68 4.38 -10.42
CA VAL A 83 9.70 4.80 -11.82
C VAL A 83 10.81 4.08 -12.61
N ALA A 84 12.02 3.97 -12.04
CA ALA A 84 13.12 3.26 -12.67
C ALA A 84 12.81 1.75 -12.87
N HIS A 85 12.23 1.08 -11.87
CA HIS A 85 11.87 -0.33 -12.00
C HIS A 85 10.75 -0.54 -13.03
N LEU A 86 9.74 0.32 -13.05
CA LEU A 86 8.66 0.27 -14.05
C LEU A 86 9.20 0.52 -15.46
N TRP A 87 10.21 1.37 -15.61
CA TRP A 87 10.85 1.63 -16.89
C TRP A 87 11.56 0.37 -17.38
N GLN A 88 12.36 -0.26 -16.52
CA GLN A 88 13.04 -1.52 -16.86
C GLN A 88 12.07 -2.66 -17.22
N LEU A 89 10.89 -2.71 -16.60
CA LEU A 89 9.89 -3.74 -16.89
C LEU A 89 9.09 -3.49 -18.18
N SER A 90 9.00 -2.25 -18.65
CA SER A 90 8.14 -1.85 -19.77
C SER A 90 8.89 -1.44 -21.03
N HIS A 91 10.12 -0.96 -20.90
CA HIS A 91 10.88 -0.43 -22.01
C HIS A 91 11.17 -1.51 -23.05
N GLY A 92 10.83 -1.23 -24.31
CA GLY A 92 11.00 -2.18 -25.42
C GLY A 92 10.00 -3.34 -25.45
N HIS A 93 9.05 -3.41 -24.51
CA HIS A 93 8.03 -4.45 -24.48
C HIS A 93 6.69 -3.98 -25.08
N PRO A 94 5.93 -4.89 -25.74
CA PRO A 94 4.60 -4.58 -26.24
C PRO A 94 3.61 -4.17 -25.12
N PRO A 95 2.63 -3.29 -25.40
CA PRO A 95 1.66 -2.83 -24.41
C PRO A 95 0.82 -3.94 -23.73
N SER A 96 0.65 -5.08 -24.40
CA SER A 96 -0.12 -6.23 -23.91
C SER A 96 0.64 -7.13 -22.93
N VAL A 97 1.95 -6.93 -22.77
CA VAL A 97 2.77 -7.74 -21.86
C VAL A 97 2.34 -7.50 -20.42
N LEU A 98 2.29 -8.57 -19.63
CA LEU A 98 1.96 -8.52 -18.21
C LEU A 98 3.04 -7.76 -17.44
N LEU A 99 2.61 -6.77 -16.65
CA LEU A 99 3.54 -5.95 -15.88
C LEU A 99 4.17 -6.76 -14.74
N PHE A 100 3.36 -7.60 -14.08
CA PHE A 100 3.78 -8.45 -12.97
C PHE A 100 3.59 -9.94 -13.31
N GLY A 101 4.15 -10.37 -14.43
CA GLY A 101 4.26 -11.78 -14.80
C GLY A 101 5.64 -12.33 -14.46
N LEU A 102 5.67 -13.55 -13.91
CA LEU A 102 6.89 -14.26 -13.53
C LEU A 102 7.39 -15.18 -14.66
N GLY A 103 8.57 -15.74 -14.45
CA GLY A 103 9.16 -16.77 -15.30
C GLY A 103 9.81 -16.21 -16.56
N PRO A 104 10.42 -17.09 -17.37
CA PRO A 104 11.21 -16.69 -18.53
C PRO A 104 10.35 -16.06 -19.63
N SER A 105 9.08 -16.46 -19.71
CA SER A 105 8.10 -15.94 -20.66
C SER A 105 7.37 -14.69 -20.16
N SER A 106 7.51 -14.33 -18.87
CA SER A 106 6.73 -13.25 -18.22
C SER A 106 5.21 -13.48 -18.26
N LEU A 107 4.79 -14.73 -18.43
CA LEU A 107 3.38 -15.14 -18.51
C LEU A 107 2.93 -15.94 -17.29
N ASP A 108 3.86 -16.29 -16.39
CA ASP A 108 3.51 -17.06 -15.21
C ASP A 108 2.85 -16.14 -14.17
N PRO A 109 1.86 -16.65 -13.41
CA PRO A 109 1.18 -15.88 -12.39
C PRO A 109 2.14 -15.40 -11.30
N LEU A 110 1.73 -14.33 -10.62
CA LEU A 110 2.28 -13.94 -9.33
C LEU A 110 1.24 -14.25 -8.24
N PRO A 111 1.17 -15.50 -7.73
CA PRO A 111 0.18 -15.84 -6.71
C PRO A 111 0.43 -15.08 -5.42
N TRP A 112 -0.65 -14.77 -4.69
CA TRP A 112 -0.57 -14.16 -3.37
C TRP A 112 0.37 -14.89 -2.42
N SER A 113 0.28 -16.22 -2.37
CA SER A 113 1.14 -17.06 -1.51
C SER A 113 2.62 -16.88 -1.83
N THR A 114 2.98 -16.85 -3.11
CA THR A 114 4.37 -16.66 -3.56
C THR A 114 4.86 -15.27 -3.18
N SER A 115 4.06 -14.24 -3.42
CA SER A 115 4.38 -12.85 -3.04
C SER A 115 4.63 -12.72 -1.53
N VAL A 116 3.75 -13.29 -0.70
CA VAL A 116 3.91 -13.26 0.77
C VAL A 116 5.11 -14.06 1.24
N THR A 117 5.37 -15.25 0.68
CA THR A 117 6.56 -16.04 1.04
C THR A 117 7.85 -15.27 0.76
N ILE A 118 7.94 -14.63 -0.41
CA ILE A 118 9.11 -13.83 -0.79
C ILE A 118 9.25 -12.60 0.11
N LEU A 119 8.15 -11.91 0.43
CA LEU A 119 8.16 -10.82 1.38
C LEU A 119 8.71 -11.25 2.74
N CYS A 120 8.20 -12.37 3.29
CA CYS A 120 8.69 -12.91 4.56
C CYS A 120 10.18 -13.23 4.54
N HIS A 121 10.69 -13.80 3.45
CA HIS A 121 12.12 -14.06 3.30
C HIS A 121 12.95 -12.78 3.25
N ALA A 122 12.49 -11.77 2.50
CA ALA A 122 13.17 -10.47 2.44
C ALA A 122 13.23 -9.80 3.82
N ILE A 123 12.14 -9.88 4.59
CA ILE A 123 12.05 -9.35 5.95
C ILE A 123 12.98 -10.10 6.92
N GLN A 124 13.03 -11.42 6.82
CA GLN A 124 13.98 -12.24 7.59
C GLN A 124 15.43 -11.91 7.26
N ALA A 125 15.75 -11.65 5.99
CA ALA A 125 17.08 -11.22 5.58
C ALA A 125 17.47 -9.86 6.20
N CYS A 126 16.49 -9.01 6.47
CA CYS A 126 16.66 -7.76 7.23
C CYS A 126 16.68 -7.96 8.76
N SER A 127 16.73 -9.20 9.27
CA SER A 127 16.66 -9.55 10.70
C SER A 127 15.39 -9.07 11.41
N LEU A 128 14.28 -8.97 10.67
CA LEU A 128 12.96 -8.61 11.20
C LEU A 128 12.09 -9.87 11.36
N LEU A 129 11.12 -9.81 12.27
CA LEU A 129 10.24 -10.94 12.57
C LEU A 129 9.13 -11.05 11.51
N ALA A 130 9.33 -11.91 10.51
CA ALA A 130 8.38 -12.09 9.40
C ALA A 130 6.94 -12.42 9.80
N SER A 131 6.69 -13.04 10.95
CA SER A 131 5.32 -13.33 11.42
C SER A 131 4.48 -12.08 11.71
N GLN A 132 5.11 -10.91 11.81
CA GLN A 132 4.43 -9.62 11.97
C GLN A 132 4.02 -8.98 10.64
N TYR A 133 4.37 -9.59 9.50
CA TYR A 133 4.19 -8.99 8.19
C TYR A 133 3.34 -9.87 7.27
N ALA A 134 2.50 -9.21 6.48
CA ALA A 134 1.72 -9.82 5.41
C ALA A 134 1.47 -8.75 4.32
N GLY A 135 0.73 -9.08 3.26
CA GLY A 135 0.55 -8.12 2.16
C GLY A 135 -0.20 -6.82 2.51
N HIS A 136 -0.91 -6.75 3.65
CA HIS A 136 -1.49 -5.50 4.16
C HIS A 136 -0.45 -4.60 4.85
N SER A 137 0.72 -5.14 5.23
CA SER A 137 1.79 -4.40 5.90
C SER A 137 2.38 -3.29 5.03
N PHE A 138 2.29 -3.36 3.70
CA PHE A 138 2.69 -2.26 2.82
C PHE A 138 1.83 -1.01 3.05
N CYS A 139 0.51 -1.19 3.06
CA CYS A 139 -0.44 -0.11 3.26
C CYS A 139 -0.34 0.47 4.68
N CYS A 140 -0.22 -0.41 5.71
CA CYS A 140 0.01 0.05 7.08
C CYS A 140 1.35 0.79 7.21
N GLY A 141 2.43 0.21 6.69
CA GLY A 141 3.77 0.79 6.78
C GLY A 141 3.86 2.16 6.10
N ALA A 142 3.26 2.33 4.93
CA ALA A 142 3.22 3.62 4.24
C ALA A 142 2.42 4.67 5.04
N ALA A 143 1.28 4.29 5.62
CA ALA A 143 0.48 5.17 6.47
C ALA A 143 1.23 5.63 7.73
N THR A 144 1.87 4.69 8.42
CA THR A 144 2.71 4.99 9.59
C THR A 144 3.90 5.87 9.20
N TRP A 145 4.59 5.54 8.11
CA TRP A 145 5.75 6.29 7.64
C TRP A 145 5.40 7.75 7.32
N VAL A 146 4.31 7.97 6.58
CA VAL A 146 3.84 9.33 6.26
C VAL A 146 3.39 10.07 7.51
N LEU A 147 2.70 9.41 8.46
CA LEU A 147 2.35 10.07 9.72
C LEU A 147 3.59 10.58 10.48
N GLN A 148 4.65 9.77 10.51
CA GLN A 148 5.89 10.11 11.22
C GLN A 148 6.70 11.23 10.56
N HIS A 149 6.67 11.31 9.22
CA HIS A 149 7.56 12.20 8.48
C HIS A 149 6.86 13.42 7.88
N SER A 150 5.55 13.37 7.63
CA SER A 150 4.87 14.41 6.85
C SER A 150 3.34 14.33 6.93
N ALA A 151 2.78 15.27 7.69
CA ALA A 151 1.48 15.89 7.47
C ALA A 151 0.21 15.17 7.96
N SER A 152 -0.78 16.04 8.17
CA SER A 152 -2.09 15.79 8.77
C SER A 152 -2.73 14.48 8.33
N THR A 153 -3.58 13.95 9.18
CA THR A 153 -4.37 12.76 8.88
C THR A 153 -5.22 12.88 7.61
N ALA A 154 -5.53 14.11 7.18
CA ALA A 154 -6.17 14.40 5.90
C ALA A 154 -5.31 14.00 4.69
N ASN A 155 -3.99 14.25 4.73
CA ASN A 155 -3.09 13.86 3.64
C ASN A 155 -2.96 12.34 3.55
N ILE A 156 -2.85 11.64 4.68
CA ILE A 156 -2.85 10.17 4.72
C ILE A 156 -4.15 9.63 4.12
N GLN A 157 -5.28 10.20 4.51
CA GLN A 157 -6.59 9.84 3.98
C GLN A 157 -6.65 10.00 2.45
N SER A 158 -6.16 11.12 1.92
CA SER A 158 -6.10 11.39 0.49
C SER A 158 -5.14 10.45 -0.25
N LEU A 159 -3.92 10.23 0.25
CA LEU A 159 -2.89 9.40 -0.38
C LEU A 159 -3.26 7.91 -0.41
N GLY A 160 -3.93 7.41 0.63
CA GLY A 160 -4.44 6.04 0.69
C GLY A 160 -5.84 5.85 0.13
N TRP A 161 -6.42 6.90 -0.47
CA TRP A 161 -7.73 6.86 -1.15
C TRP A 161 -8.87 6.38 -0.25
N TRP A 162 -8.80 6.68 1.06
CA TRP A 162 -9.81 6.27 2.02
C TRP A 162 -10.97 7.28 2.07
N SER A 163 -12.18 6.83 1.72
CA SER A 163 -13.37 7.68 1.77
C SER A 163 -13.89 7.94 3.18
N SER A 164 -13.35 7.27 4.19
CA SER A 164 -13.75 7.40 5.60
C SER A 164 -12.54 7.36 6.53
N ASN A 165 -12.80 7.58 7.82
CA ASN A 165 -11.81 7.49 8.90
C ASN A 165 -11.24 6.08 9.14
N CYS A 166 -11.47 5.12 8.23
CA CYS A 166 -10.94 3.77 8.35
C CYS A 166 -9.41 3.69 8.24
N TYR A 167 -8.75 4.73 7.73
CA TYR A 167 -7.29 4.85 7.66
C TYR A 167 -6.62 4.81 9.04
N HIS A 168 -7.31 5.21 10.12
CA HIS A 168 -6.77 5.12 11.48
C HIS A 168 -6.34 3.71 11.87
N ARG A 169 -6.98 2.67 11.31
CA ARG A 169 -6.62 1.26 11.57
C ARG A 169 -5.32 0.83 10.90
N TYR A 170 -4.83 1.60 9.94
CA TYR A 170 -3.59 1.33 9.21
C TYR A 170 -2.40 2.08 9.80
N ILE A 171 -2.64 3.04 10.69
CA ILE A 171 -1.59 3.77 11.39
C ILE A 171 -1.22 2.94 12.62
N ASP A 172 -0.01 2.41 12.62
CA ASP A 172 0.57 1.80 13.81
C ASP A 172 1.11 2.91 14.72
N ARG A 173 0.66 2.91 15.98
CA ARG A 173 1.15 3.82 17.02
C ARG A 173 1.80 2.97 18.10
N SER A 174 3.01 3.34 18.47
CA SER A 174 3.71 2.67 19.56
C SER A 174 2.90 2.77 20.87
N ALA A 175 3.09 1.80 21.75
CA ALA A 175 2.50 1.83 23.09
C ALA A 175 2.91 3.11 23.85
N GLN A 176 4.14 3.58 23.64
CA GLN A 176 4.65 4.82 24.24
C GLN A 176 3.90 6.06 23.74
N GLU A 177 3.64 6.17 22.43
CA GLU A 177 2.83 7.26 21.88
C GLU A 177 1.40 7.22 22.40
N CYS A 178 0.81 6.03 22.49
CA CYS A 178 -0.51 5.84 23.08
C CYS A 178 -0.55 6.28 24.55
N CYS A 179 0.44 5.87 25.35
CA CYS A 179 0.56 6.27 26.75
C CYS A 179 0.71 7.79 26.89
N ALA A 180 1.58 8.43 26.10
CA ALA A 180 1.77 9.88 26.13
C ALA A 180 0.51 10.64 25.73
N LEU A 181 -0.22 10.16 24.72
CA LEU A 181 -1.49 10.73 24.30
C LEU A 181 -2.56 10.61 25.39
N VAL A 182 -2.71 9.43 25.99
CA VAL A 182 -3.66 9.21 27.08
C VAL A 182 -3.31 10.09 28.29
N ALA A 183 -2.03 10.15 28.67
CA ALA A 183 -1.56 11.00 29.74
C ALA A 183 -1.87 12.49 29.49
N SER A 184 -1.60 12.99 28.28
CA SER A 184 -1.83 14.40 27.93
C SER A 184 -3.30 14.77 27.67
N ALA A 185 -4.11 13.86 27.15
CA ALA A 185 -5.50 14.15 26.79
C ALA A 185 -6.49 13.91 27.92
N LEU A 186 -6.26 12.87 28.74
CA LEU A 186 -7.17 12.49 29.83
C LEU A 186 -6.65 12.87 31.21
N PHE A 187 -5.33 12.94 31.37
CA PHE A 187 -4.70 13.13 32.69
C PHE A 187 -3.85 14.41 32.79
N SER A 188 -3.91 15.32 31.81
CA SER A 188 -3.26 16.64 31.93
C SER A 188 -3.92 17.54 32.96
N VAL A 189 -5.14 17.20 33.40
CA VAL A 189 -5.89 17.91 34.42
C VAL A 189 -6.02 17.02 35.66
N HIS A 190 -5.09 17.16 36.61
CA HIS A 190 -5.06 16.33 37.82
C HIS A 190 -6.11 16.70 38.87
N ASP A 191 -6.58 17.96 38.89
CA ASP A 191 -7.41 18.50 39.98
C ASP A 191 -8.77 19.07 39.53
N SER A 192 -9.17 18.93 38.25
CA SER A 192 -10.52 19.31 37.83
C SER A 192 -11.43 18.10 37.64
N PRO A 193 -12.74 18.25 37.87
CA PRO A 193 -13.70 17.21 37.52
C PRO A 193 -13.56 16.84 36.04
N LEU A 194 -13.53 15.54 35.72
CA LEU A 194 -13.70 15.03 34.36
C LEU A 194 -15.16 15.21 33.91
N VAL A 195 -15.67 16.44 33.99
CA VAL A 195 -17.02 16.82 33.61
C VAL A 195 -16.91 17.53 32.27
N PRO A 196 -17.37 16.91 31.17
CA PRO A 196 -17.42 17.56 29.88
C PRO A 196 -18.27 18.84 29.98
N SER A 197 -17.86 19.91 29.29
CA SER A 197 -18.56 21.19 29.28
C SER A 197 -19.97 21.12 28.65
N SER A 198 -20.34 19.99 28.05
CA SER A 198 -21.67 19.69 27.53
C SER A 198 -21.99 18.20 27.74
N PRO A 199 -23.26 17.80 27.91
CA PRO A 199 -23.62 16.39 27.96
C PRO A 199 -23.24 15.71 26.63
N THR A 200 -22.17 14.91 26.67
CA THR A 200 -21.60 14.20 25.51
C THR A 200 -22.38 12.96 25.13
N TRP A 201 -23.32 12.51 25.96
CA TRP A 201 -24.17 11.37 25.72
C TRP A 201 -25.63 11.74 26.04
N ARG A 202 -26.48 11.69 25.01
CA ARG A 202 -27.93 11.60 25.20
C ARG A 202 -28.33 10.20 24.77
N ASP A 203 -28.97 9.46 25.66
CA ASP A 203 -29.70 8.26 25.25
C ASP A 203 -30.67 8.66 24.13
N PRO A 204 -30.65 8.02 22.94
CA PRO A 204 -31.55 8.36 21.84
C PRO A 204 -33.04 8.09 22.12
N GLY A 205 -33.44 7.77 23.35
CA GLY A 205 -34.73 7.19 23.68
C GLY A 205 -35.63 7.99 24.62
N LEU A 206 -35.31 9.23 24.97
CA LEU A 206 -36.19 10.07 25.80
C LEU A 206 -36.43 11.42 25.13
N ALA A 207 -37.32 11.40 24.13
CA ALA A 207 -38.06 12.56 23.65
C ALA A 207 -39.55 12.26 23.78
#